data_AF-A0A373DP14-F1
#
_entry.id   AF-A0A373DP14-F1
#
_cell.length_a   1.000
_cell.length_b   1.000
_cell.length_c   1.000
_cell.angle_alpha   90.00
_cell.angle_beta   90.00
_cell.angle_gamma   90.00
#
_symmetry.space_group_name_H-M   'P 1'
#
loop_
_entity.id
_entity.type
_entity.pdbx_description
1 polymer ?
#
loop_
_entity_poly.entity_id
_entity_poly.type
_entity_poly.pdbx_seq_one_letter_code
_entity_poly.pdbx_strand_id
1 'polypeptide(L)'
;MPERLGRRSLQLVVGLYLYGLGIALVVRSRLGSAPWDVLTQGIINHVPLSFGAVTVITSVAVLLLWIPLRQRPGLGSLVNALLVGPFADLSFLFLPELDALWLRIPLLGLGIVAVGAATGLYIGAGFGPGPRDGLMTGLHVVTGRPVWIVRTALEVTVVTIGWLLGGTVGPGTLAFALLIGPLCQFFLRVFAIPPSKDR
;
A
#
# COMPACT_ATOMS: atom_id res chain seq x y z
N MET A 1 -9.98 24.51 -15.15
CA MET A 1 -10.55 23.24 -14.62
C MET A 1 -9.85 21.97 -15.15
N PRO A 2 -9.62 21.76 -16.48
CA PRO A 2 -8.98 20.53 -16.98
C PRO A 2 -7.49 20.37 -16.63
N GLU A 3 -6.71 21.46 -16.59
CA GLU A 3 -5.28 21.42 -16.21
C GLU A 3 -5.05 20.92 -14.78
N ARG A 4 -5.97 21.24 -13.86
CA ARG A 4 -5.93 20.75 -12.47
C ARG A 4 -6.27 19.27 -12.38
N LEU A 5 -7.16 18.77 -13.23
CA LEU A 5 -7.49 17.35 -13.30
C LEU A 5 -6.30 16.55 -13.86
N GLY A 6 -5.68 17.03 -14.94
CA GLY A 6 -4.48 16.41 -15.51
C GLY A 6 -3.32 16.31 -14.50
N ARG A 7 -3.04 17.40 -13.77
CA ARG A 7 -2.01 17.41 -12.72
C ARG A 7 -2.32 16.43 -11.59
N ARG A 8 -3.57 16.37 -11.12
CA ARG A 8 -3.99 15.43 -10.07
C ARG A 8 -3.90 13.98 -10.54
N SER A 9 -4.32 13.69 -11.78
CA SER A 9 -4.23 12.35 -12.36
C SER A 9 -2.78 11.91 -12.52
N LEU A 10 -1.90 12.79 -12.99
CA LEU A 10 -0.47 12.52 -13.06
C LEU A 10 0.12 12.26 -11.67
N GLN A 11 -0.23 13.09 -10.68
CA GLN A 11 0.20 12.89 -9.29
C GLN A 11 -0.26 11.54 -8.72
N LEU A 12 -1.50 11.12 -9.02
CA LEU A 12 -2.00 9.80 -8.67
C LEU A 12 -1.14 8.70 -9.30
N VAL A 13 -0.96 8.71 -10.63
CA VAL A 13 -0.22 7.65 -11.33
C VAL A 13 1.24 7.59 -10.88
N VAL A 14 1.92 8.73 -10.74
CA VAL A 14 3.30 8.81 -10.23
C VAL A 14 3.37 8.30 -8.79
N GLY A 15 2.41 8.67 -7.94
CA GLY A 15 2.31 8.16 -6.58
C GLY A 15 2.14 6.64 -6.55
N LEU A 16 1.29 6.07 -7.41
CA LEU A 16 1.07 4.63 -7.49
C LEU A 16 2.28 3.87 -8.03
N TYR A 17 2.99 4.44 -9.02
CA TYR A 17 4.26 3.87 -9.49
C TYR A 17 5.31 3.85 -8.38
N LEU A 18 5.48 4.98 -7.67
CA LEU A 18 6.39 5.06 -6.53
C LEU A 18 5.99 4.10 -5.41
N TYR A 19 4.69 3.85 -5.24
CA TYR A 19 4.19 2.86 -4.28
C TYR A 19 4.65 1.46 -4.67
N GLY A 20 4.44 1.06 -5.94
CA GLY A 20 4.90 -0.24 -6.46
C GLY A 20 6.42 -0.40 -6.35
N LEU A 21 7.19 0.64 -6.66
CA LEU A 21 8.64 0.67 -6.48
C LEU A 21 9.02 0.50 -5.00
N GLY A 22 8.36 1.23 -4.10
CA GLY A 22 8.58 1.13 -2.66
C GLY A 22 8.31 -0.28 -2.11
N ILE A 23 7.20 -0.91 -2.53
CA ILE A 23 6.92 -2.32 -2.22
C ILE A 23 8.08 -3.18 -2.71
N ALA A 24 8.47 -3.05 -3.98
CA ALA A 24 9.51 -3.88 -4.56
C ALA A 24 10.84 -3.75 -3.81
N LEU A 25 11.24 -2.54 -3.42
CA LEU A 25 12.43 -2.28 -2.60
C LEU A 25 12.35 -2.97 -1.23
N VAL A 26 11.22 -2.85 -0.53
CA VAL A 26 11.02 -3.49 0.78
C VAL A 26 11.08 -5.02 0.63
N VAL A 27 10.37 -5.60 -0.33
CA VAL A 27 10.34 -7.04 -0.57
C VAL A 27 11.72 -7.58 -0.97
N ARG A 28 12.43 -6.88 -1.87
CA ARG A 28 13.76 -7.27 -2.35
C ARG A 28 14.83 -7.17 -1.27
N SER A 29 14.59 -6.39 -0.21
CA SER A 29 15.49 -6.34 0.95
C SER A 29 15.56 -7.69 1.68
N ARG A 30 14.52 -8.54 1.60
CA ARG A 30 14.40 -9.81 2.33
C ARG A 30 14.54 -9.68 3.86
N LEU A 31 14.36 -8.48 4.40
CA LEU A 31 14.44 -8.21 5.86
C LEU A 31 13.06 -8.21 6.54
N GLY A 32 11.99 -8.42 5.78
CA GLY A 32 10.60 -8.30 6.19
C GLY A 32 9.80 -7.54 5.14
N SER A 33 8.50 -7.39 5.35
CA SER A 33 7.60 -6.71 4.43
C SER A 33 6.40 -6.09 5.14
N ALA A 34 5.69 -5.20 4.45
CA ALA A 34 4.47 -4.60 4.96
C ALA A 34 3.39 -5.67 5.19
N PRO A 35 2.46 -5.48 6.16
CA PRO A 35 1.49 -6.50 6.56
C PRO A 35 0.77 -7.24 5.42
N TRP A 36 0.25 -6.49 4.46
CA TRP A 36 -0.47 -7.03 3.32
C TRP A 36 0.45 -7.69 2.29
N ASP A 37 1.70 -7.25 2.21
CA ASP A 37 2.69 -7.82 1.29
C ASP A 37 3.23 -9.15 1.84
N VAL A 38 3.22 -9.34 3.17
CA VAL A 38 3.43 -10.67 3.80
C VAL A 38 2.35 -11.65 3.34
N LEU A 39 1.08 -11.22 3.32
CA LEU A 39 -0.01 -12.03 2.78
C LEU A 39 0.19 -12.35 1.30
N THR A 40 0.52 -11.35 0.49
CA THR A 40 0.80 -11.54 -0.94
C THR A 40 1.94 -12.54 -1.16
N GLN A 41 3.06 -12.41 -0.44
CA GLN A 41 4.18 -13.36 -0.49
C GLN A 41 3.76 -14.77 -0.09
N GLY A 42 2.96 -14.89 0.97
CA GLY A 42 2.44 -16.18 1.40
C GLY A 42 1.61 -16.83 0.30
N ILE A 43 0.67 -16.10 -0.31
CA ILE A 43 -0.21 -16.63 -1.35
C ILE A 43 0.58 -17.07 -2.59
N ILE A 44 1.53 -16.27 -3.09
CA ILE A 44 2.28 -16.62 -4.32
C ILE A 44 3.12 -17.90 -4.18
N ASN A 45 3.39 -18.37 -2.96
CA ASN A 45 4.04 -19.67 -2.75
C ASN A 45 3.14 -20.86 -3.10
N HIS A 46 1.82 -20.65 -3.20
CA HIS A 46 0.82 -21.72 -3.40
C HIS A 46 0.05 -21.59 -4.72
N VAL A 47 0.26 -20.52 -5.48
CA VAL A 47 -0.43 -20.29 -6.76
C VAL A 47 0.55 -19.81 -7.85
N PRO A 48 0.35 -20.16 -9.12
CA PRO A 48 1.22 -19.75 -10.23
C PRO A 48 0.88 -18.32 -10.70
N LEU A 49 0.82 -17.36 -9.79
CA LEU A 49 0.49 -15.96 -10.07
C LEU A 49 1.64 -15.04 -9.62
N SER A 50 1.82 -13.91 -10.33
CA SER A 50 2.80 -12.90 -9.93
C SER A 50 2.40 -12.18 -8.64
N PHE A 51 3.38 -11.54 -8.01
CA PHE A 51 3.15 -10.68 -6.83
C PHE A 51 2.10 -9.60 -7.14
N GLY A 52 2.22 -8.95 -8.30
CA GLY A 52 1.30 -7.92 -8.75
C GLY A 52 -0.11 -8.47 -8.99
N ALA A 53 -0.25 -9.64 -9.63
CA ALA A 53 -1.55 -10.26 -9.87
C ALA A 53 -2.27 -10.58 -8.56
N VAL A 54 -1.59 -11.19 -7.59
CA VAL A 54 -2.17 -11.46 -6.26
C VAL A 54 -2.54 -10.15 -5.56
N THR A 55 -1.70 -9.12 -5.64
CA THR A 55 -1.99 -7.78 -5.08
C THR A 55 -3.28 -7.19 -5.65
N VAL A 56 -3.49 -7.28 -6.96
CA VAL A 56 -4.72 -6.81 -7.62
C VAL A 56 -5.92 -7.64 -7.16
N ILE A 57 -5.82 -8.97 -7.16
CA ILE A 57 -6.90 -9.87 -6.72
C ILE A 57 -7.30 -9.58 -5.28
N THR A 58 -6.33 -9.45 -4.36
CA THR A 58 -6.58 -9.09 -2.97
C THR A 58 -7.24 -7.72 -2.86
N SER A 59 -6.80 -6.75 -3.66
CA SER A 59 -7.41 -5.41 -3.66
C SER A 59 -8.85 -5.42 -4.15
N VAL A 60 -9.15 -6.19 -5.20
CA VAL A 60 -10.52 -6.40 -5.69
C VAL A 60 -11.36 -7.11 -4.63
N ALA A 61 -10.85 -8.15 -3.97
CA ALA A 61 -11.55 -8.83 -2.88
C ALA A 61 -11.87 -7.86 -1.72
N VAL A 62 -10.93 -6.99 -1.36
CA VAL A 62 -11.15 -5.94 -0.35
C VAL A 62 -12.23 -4.94 -0.81
N LEU A 63 -12.24 -4.54 -2.07
CA LEU A 63 -13.31 -3.68 -2.61
C LEU A 63 -14.67 -4.37 -2.59
N LEU A 64 -14.75 -5.68 -2.81
CA LEU A 64 -16.00 -6.44 -2.68
C LEU A 64 -16.50 -6.45 -1.23
N LEU A 65 -15.60 -6.49 -0.24
CA LEU A 65 -15.96 -6.36 1.17
C LEU A 65 -16.56 -4.98 1.52
N TRP A 66 -16.45 -3.98 0.65
CA TRP A 66 -17.10 -2.68 0.86
C TRP A 66 -18.61 -2.71 0.57
N ILE A 67 -19.09 -3.67 -0.22
CA ILE A 67 -20.51 -3.83 -0.56
C ILE A 67 -21.37 -3.97 0.71
N PRO A 68 -21.08 -4.89 1.66
CA PRO A 68 -21.83 -4.95 2.92
C PRO A 68 -21.62 -3.71 3.80
N LEU A 69 -20.46 -3.05 3.69
CA LEU A 69 -20.15 -1.82 4.43
C LEU A 69 -20.82 -0.57 3.83
N ARG A 70 -21.54 -0.70 2.71
CA ARG A 70 -22.20 0.38 1.97
C ARG A 70 -21.27 1.54 1.61
N GLN A 71 -19.97 1.27 1.47
CA GLN A 71 -18.99 2.26 1.02
C GLN A 71 -18.90 2.29 -0.50
N ARG A 72 -18.90 3.49 -1.09
CA ARG A 72 -18.74 3.66 -2.54
C ARG A 72 -17.26 3.82 -2.89
N PRO A 73 -16.65 2.91 -3.67
CA PRO A 73 -15.28 3.07 -4.12
C PRO A 73 -15.15 4.30 -5.02
N GLY A 74 -14.16 5.14 -4.73
CA GLY A 74 -13.80 6.26 -5.58
C GLY A 74 -12.93 5.80 -6.76
N LEU A 75 -12.73 6.69 -7.74
CA LEU A 75 -11.80 6.44 -8.85
C LEU A 75 -10.38 6.15 -8.34
N GLY A 76 -9.93 6.84 -7.29
CA GLY A 76 -8.62 6.59 -6.68
C GLY A 76 -8.49 5.18 -6.12
N SER A 77 -9.55 4.65 -5.51
CA SER A 77 -9.59 3.29 -4.96
C SER A 77 -9.46 2.23 -6.06
N LEU A 78 -10.16 2.42 -7.18
CA LEU A 78 -10.10 1.52 -8.33
C LEU A 78 -8.74 1.57 -9.02
N VAL A 79 -8.24 2.77 -9.31
CA VAL A 79 -6.95 2.95 -9.98
C VAL A 79 -5.81 2.43 -9.10
N ASN A 80 -5.85 2.65 -7.78
CA ASN A 80 -4.90 2.07 -6.84
C ASN A 80 -4.97 0.53 -6.84
N ALA A 81 -6.17 -0.05 -6.73
CA ALA A 81 -6.37 -1.49 -6.73
C ALA A 81 -5.79 -2.17 -7.98
N LEU A 82 -5.88 -1.51 -9.14
CA LEU A 82 -5.47 -2.07 -10.42
C LEU A 82 -4.01 -1.80 -10.78
N LEU A 83 -3.42 -0.69 -10.33
CA LEU A 83 -2.08 -0.27 -10.78
C LEU A 83 -0.95 -0.60 -9.81
N VAL A 84 -1.20 -0.67 -8.49
CA VAL A 84 -0.12 -0.92 -7.51
C VAL A 84 0.58 -2.26 -7.78
N GLY A 85 -0.18 -3.31 -8.06
CA GLY A 85 0.36 -4.63 -8.36
C GLY A 85 1.25 -4.65 -9.62
N PRO A 86 0.75 -4.24 -10.79
CA PRO A 86 1.55 -4.16 -12.02
C PRO A 86 2.80 -3.28 -11.89
N PHE A 87 2.72 -2.16 -11.15
CA PHE A 87 3.90 -1.33 -10.90
C PHE A 87 4.92 -2.00 -9.97
N ALA A 88 4.48 -2.82 -9.02
CA ALA A 88 5.40 -3.65 -8.24
C ALA A 88 6.09 -4.70 -9.12
N ASP A 89 5.34 -5.43 -9.96
CA ASP A 89 5.90 -6.39 -10.91
C ASP A 89 6.90 -5.72 -11.87
N LEU A 90 6.54 -4.57 -12.43
CA LEU A 90 7.43 -3.77 -13.27
C LEU A 90 8.71 -3.38 -12.52
N SER A 91 8.60 -2.98 -11.26
CA SER A 91 9.76 -2.58 -10.45
C SER A 91 10.66 -3.77 -10.13
N PHE A 92 10.11 -4.97 -9.93
CA PHE A 92 10.89 -6.19 -9.74
C PHE A 92 11.76 -6.56 -10.95
N LEU A 93 11.34 -6.20 -12.17
CA LEU A 93 12.14 -6.45 -13.38
C LEU A 93 13.45 -5.64 -13.40
N PHE A 94 13.45 -4.44 -12.80
CA PHE A 94 14.61 -3.55 -12.80
C PHE A 94 15.47 -3.66 -11.53
N LEU A 95 14.94 -4.22 -10.46
CA LEU A 95 15.65 -4.36 -9.19
C LEU A 95 16.35 -5.73 -9.14
N PRO A 96 17.70 -5.80 -9.10
CA PRO A 96 18.39 -7.06 -8.93
C PRO A 96 18.18 -7.65 -7.52
N GLU A 97 18.49 -8.94 -7.37
CA GLU A 97 18.62 -9.53 -6.03
C GLU A 97 19.89 -9.03 -5.36
N LEU A 98 19.80 -8.71 -4.07
CA LEU A 98 20.94 -8.28 -3.28
C LEU A 98 21.31 -9.38 -2.29
N ASP A 99 22.55 -9.85 -2.30
CA ASP A 99 23.02 -10.85 -1.33
C ASP A 99 23.59 -10.22 -0.07
N ALA A 100 24.28 -9.10 -0.20
CA ALA A 100 24.98 -8.48 0.90
C ALA A 100 24.03 -7.75 1.87
N LEU A 101 24.10 -8.11 3.17
CA LEU A 101 23.24 -7.53 4.20
C LEU A 101 23.35 -6.00 4.29
N TRP A 102 24.56 -5.46 4.12
CA TRP A 102 24.82 -4.01 4.16
C TRP A 102 24.14 -3.24 3.02
N LEU A 103 23.77 -3.90 1.93
CA LEU A 103 22.95 -3.33 0.84
C LEU A 103 21.44 -3.46 1.12
N ARG A 104 21.03 -4.52 1.81
CA ARG A 104 19.61 -4.79 2.13
C ARG A 104 19.01 -3.78 3.12
N ILE A 105 19.80 -3.35 4.11
CA ILE A 105 19.35 -2.37 5.13
C ILE A 105 18.98 -1.02 4.49
N PRO A 106 19.85 -0.35 3.71
CA PRO A 106 19.48 0.90 3.06
C PRO A 106 18.36 0.70 2.02
N LEU A 107 18.29 -0.45 1.35
CA LEU A 107 17.19 -0.75 0.43
C LEU A 107 15.83 -0.78 1.14
N LEU A 108 15.77 -1.45 2.30
CA LEU A 108 14.58 -1.45 3.16
C LEU A 108 14.20 -0.03 3.59
N GLY A 109 15.17 0.76 4.06
CA GLY A 109 14.95 2.14 4.49
C GLY A 109 14.40 3.01 3.36
N LEU A 110 15.02 2.94 2.18
CA LEU A 110 14.56 3.64 0.97
C LEU A 110 13.16 3.19 0.55
N GLY A 111 12.88 1.89 0.62
CA GLY A 111 11.56 1.34 0.34
C GLY A 111 10.48 1.88 1.27
N ILE A 112 10.72 1.90 2.58
CA ILE A 112 9.78 2.43 3.57
C ILE A 112 9.51 3.93 3.32
N VAL A 113 10.56 4.71 3.06
CA VAL A 113 10.42 6.14 2.73
C VAL A 113 9.66 6.34 1.42
N ALA A 114 9.95 5.55 0.39
CA ALA A 114 9.27 5.60 -0.90
C ALA A 114 7.77 5.28 -0.76
N VAL A 115 7.40 4.26 0.02
CA VAL A 115 5.99 3.93 0.29
C VAL A 115 5.30 5.08 1.05
N GLY A 116 5.95 5.69 2.04
CA GLY A 116 5.42 6.86 2.74
C GLY A 116 5.19 8.06 1.82
N ALA A 117 6.17 8.37 0.98
CA ALA A 117 6.09 9.47 0.00
C ALA A 117 5.01 9.21 -1.06
N ALA A 118 4.96 7.99 -1.58
CA ALA A 118 3.93 7.53 -2.51
C ALA A 118 2.52 7.68 -1.93
N THR A 119 2.36 7.30 -0.66
CA THR A 119 1.09 7.45 0.07
C THR A 119 0.65 8.91 0.15
N GLY A 120 1.57 9.81 0.49
CA GLY A 120 1.31 11.24 0.48
C GLY A 120 0.90 11.76 -0.90
N LEU A 121 1.61 11.33 -1.96
CA LEU A 121 1.33 11.75 -3.34
C LEU A 121 -0.06 11.29 -3.81
N TYR A 122 -0.37 10.00 -3.69
CA TYR A 122 -1.60 9.45 -4.26
C TYR A 122 -2.84 9.90 -3.48
N ILE A 123 -2.78 9.94 -2.14
CA ILE A 123 -3.88 10.44 -1.32
C ILE A 123 -4.03 11.95 -1.53
N GLY A 124 -2.91 12.69 -1.59
CA GLY A 124 -2.88 14.13 -1.86
C GLY A 124 -3.48 14.53 -3.21
N ALA A 125 -3.56 13.61 -4.18
CA ALA A 125 -4.27 13.81 -5.44
C ALA A 125 -5.80 13.92 -5.26
N GLY A 126 -6.35 13.52 -4.11
CA GLY A 126 -7.75 13.73 -3.73
C GLY A 126 -8.77 12.90 -4.53
N PHE A 127 -8.37 11.77 -5.10
CA PHE A 127 -9.27 10.82 -5.78
C PHE A 127 -9.91 9.78 -4.84
N GLY A 128 -9.65 9.91 -3.54
CA GLY A 128 -10.10 8.98 -2.51
C GLY A 128 -9.00 8.02 -2.05
N PRO A 129 -9.24 7.32 -0.93
CA PRO A 129 -8.27 6.41 -0.31
C PRO A 129 -8.14 5.09 -1.08
N GLY A 130 -7.11 4.29 -0.78
CA GLY A 130 -6.95 2.95 -1.33
C GLY A 130 -7.98 1.94 -0.75
N PRO A 131 -8.11 0.75 -1.38
CA PRO A 131 -9.03 -0.31 -0.92
C PRO A 131 -8.85 -0.70 0.55
N ARG A 132 -7.59 -0.81 1.00
CA ARG A 132 -7.22 -1.21 2.36
C ARG A 132 -7.66 -0.15 3.39
N ASP A 133 -7.44 1.11 3.08
CA ASP A 133 -7.81 2.24 3.95
C ASP A 133 -9.33 2.39 4.07
N GLY A 134 -10.07 2.24 2.96
CA GLY A 134 -11.53 2.30 3.05
C GLY A 134 -12.13 1.13 3.81
N LEU A 135 -11.56 -0.09 3.70
CA LEU A 135 -11.99 -1.24 4.53
C LEU A 135 -11.87 -0.91 6.03
N MET A 136 -10.75 -0.33 6.45
CA MET A 136 -10.52 0.11 7.82
C MET A 136 -11.58 1.13 8.27
N THR A 137 -11.84 2.17 7.47
CA THR A 137 -12.85 3.18 7.81
C THR A 137 -14.28 2.62 7.81
N GLY A 138 -14.60 1.67 6.92
CA GLY A 138 -15.92 1.06 6.83
C GLY A 138 -16.22 0.18 8.01
N LEU A 139 -15.24 -0.63 8.42
CA LEU A 139 -15.33 -1.42 9.64
C LEU A 139 -15.44 -0.54 10.88
N HIS A 140 -14.73 0.59 10.95
CA HIS A 140 -14.92 1.56 12.04
C HIS A 140 -16.37 2.06 12.10
N VAL A 141 -16.95 2.48 10.97
CA VAL A 141 -18.32 2.99 10.90
C VAL A 141 -19.35 1.93 11.31
N VAL A 142 -19.17 0.69 10.88
CA VAL A 142 -20.13 -0.40 11.17
C VAL A 142 -19.99 -0.96 12.59
N THR A 143 -18.77 -1.04 13.13
CA THR A 143 -18.51 -1.66 14.44
C THR A 143 -18.47 -0.67 15.60
N GLY A 144 -18.29 0.64 15.33
CA GLY A 144 -18.07 1.67 16.33
C GLY A 144 -16.72 1.58 17.06
N ARG A 145 -15.86 0.62 16.71
CA ARG A 145 -14.54 0.43 17.33
C ARG A 145 -13.55 1.48 16.83
N PRO A 146 -12.63 2.00 17.66
CA PRO A 146 -11.61 2.95 17.22
C PRO A 146 -10.84 2.47 15.98
N VAL A 147 -10.54 3.39 15.06
CA VAL A 147 -9.82 3.11 13.80
C VAL A 147 -8.51 2.35 14.03
N TRP A 148 -7.77 2.70 15.08
CA TRP A 148 -6.52 2.02 15.41
C TRP A 148 -6.72 0.54 15.77
N ILE A 149 -7.82 0.18 16.46
CA ILE A 149 -8.12 -1.23 16.80
C ILE A 149 -8.44 -2.01 15.53
N VAL A 150 -9.30 -1.45 14.67
CA VAL A 150 -9.69 -2.08 13.40
C VAL A 150 -8.48 -2.31 12.52
N ARG A 151 -7.61 -1.28 12.41
CA ARG A 151 -6.37 -1.36 11.65
C ARG A 151 -5.45 -2.45 12.18
N THR A 152 -5.15 -2.43 13.48
CA THR A 152 -4.27 -3.42 14.10
C THR A 152 -4.82 -4.82 13.94
N ALA A 153 -6.13 -5.03 14.12
CA ALA A 153 -6.76 -6.33 13.92
C ALA A 153 -6.58 -6.83 12.48
N LEU A 154 -6.89 -6.01 11.48
CA LEU A 154 -6.70 -6.35 10.07
C LEU A 154 -5.23 -6.67 9.76
N GLU A 155 -4.31 -5.79 10.17
CA GLU A 155 -2.87 -5.96 9.93
C GLU A 155 -2.32 -7.24 10.59
N VAL A 156 -2.69 -7.51 11.84
CA VAL A 156 -2.29 -8.74 12.54
C VAL A 156 -2.88 -9.97 11.86
N THR A 157 -4.15 -9.95 11.44
CA THR A 157 -4.76 -11.08 10.74
C THR A 157 -4.03 -11.38 9.43
N VAL A 158 -3.78 -10.36 8.58
CA VAL A 158 -3.14 -10.60 7.27
C VAL A 158 -1.67 -10.99 7.42
N VAL A 159 -0.94 -10.43 8.40
CA VAL A 159 0.43 -10.87 8.72
C VAL A 159 0.43 -12.31 9.18
N THR A 160 -0.47 -12.68 10.09
CA THR A 160 -0.54 -14.03 10.64
C THR A 160 -0.82 -15.05 9.53
N ILE A 161 -1.85 -14.80 8.72
CA ILE A 161 -2.19 -15.69 7.59
C ILE A 161 -1.02 -15.74 6.60
N GLY A 162 -0.48 -14.59 6.21
CA GLY A 162 0.64 -14.52 5.26
C GLY A 162 1.87 -15.26 5.75
N TRP A 163 2.21 -15.10 7.03
CA TRP A 163 3.35 -15.77 7.65
C TRP A 163 3.16 -17.29 7.69
N LEU A 164 1.97 -17.77 8.06
CA LEU A 164 1.63 -19.20 8.04
C LEU A 164 1.69 -19.79 6.62
N LEU A 165 1.41 -18.98 5.60
CA LEU A 165 1.54 -19.37 4.19
C LEU A 165 2.98 -19.26 3.65
N GLY A 166 3.96 -18.85 4.47
CA GLY A 166 5.36 -18.74 4.10
C GLY A 166 5.81 -17.35 3.64
N GLY A 167 5.03 -16.30 3.92
CA GLY A 167 5.44 -14.91 3.70
C GLY A 167 6.53 -14.44 4.66
N THR A 168 7.33 -13.46 4.25
CA THR A 168 8.50 -13.01 5.01
C THR A 168 8.11 -12.01 6.11
N VAL A 169 8.24 -12.43 7.37
CA VAL A 169 8.15 -11.55 8.55
C VAL A 169 9.53 -11.41 9.17
N GLY A 170 9.94 -10.18 9.48
CA GLY A 170 11.25 -9.93 10.07
C GLY A 170 11.40 -8.52 10.66
N PRO A 171 12.64 -8.11 11.02
CA PRO A 171 12.91 -6.79 11.58
C PRO A 171 12.40 -5.64 10.70
N GLY A 172 12.40 -5.83 9.39
CA GLY A 172 11.87 -4.88 8.42
C GLY A 172 10.35 -4.73 8.47
N THR A 173 9.60 -5.78 8.86
CA THR A 173 8.15 -5.69 9.11
C THR A 173 7.87 -4.81 10.32
N LEU A 174 8.64 -4.99 11.39
CA LEU A 174 8.52 -4.15 12.59
C LEU A 174 8.92 -2.69 12.28
N ALA A 175 10.04 -2.49 11.60
CA ALA A 175 10.48 -1.17 11.17
C ALA A 175 9.42 -0.49 10.28
N PHE A 176 8.84 -1.22 9.33
CA PHE A 176 7.75 -0.73 8.49
C PHE A 176 6.55 -0.30 9.34
N ALA A 177 6.08 -1.14 10.25
CA ALA A 177 4.93 -0.84 11.11
C ALA A 177 5.15 0.42 11.97
N LEU A 178 6.35 0.61 12.50
CA LEU A 178 6.69 1.76 13.34
C LEU A 178 6.88 3.06 12.54
N LEU A 179 7.48 2.99 11.35
CA LEU A 179 7.89 4.16 10.58
C LEU A 179 6.83 4.64 9.58
N ILE A 180 6.01 3.74 9.04
CA ILE A 180 5.10 4.10 7.94
C ILE A 180 4.06 5.13 8.37
N GLY A 181 3.54 5.06 9.61
CA GLY A 181 2.56 6.02 10.13
C GLY A 181 3.10 7.46 10.14
N PRO A 182 4.19 7.74 10.86
CA PRO A 182 4.84 9.05 10.87
C PRO A 182 5.23 9.54 9.47
N LEU A 183 5.79 8.67 8.62
CA LEU A 183 6.20 9.04 7.25
C LEU A 183 4.99 9.43 6.38
N CYS A 184 3.92 8.65 6.40
CA CYS A 184 2.69 8.98 5.69
C CYS A 184 2.14 10.32 6.16
N GLN A 185 2.10 10.58 7.47
CA GLN A 185 1.62 11.86 8.00
C GLN A 185 2.49 13.04 7.54
N PHE A 186 3.82 12.86 7.55
CA PHE A 186 4.76 13.86 7.06
C PHE A 186 4.53 14.15 5.57
N PHE A 187 4.54 13.12 4.72
CA PHE A 187 4.41 13.31 3.27
C PHE A 187 3.01 13.76 2.83
N LEU A 188 1.96 13.38 3.57
CA LEU A 188 0.63 13.95 3.35
C LEU A 188 0.64 15.46 3.56
N ARG A 189 1.32 15.98 4.59
CA ARG A 189 1.43 17.44 4.78
C ARG A 189 2.25 18.11 3.69
N VAL A 190 3.31 17.46 3.22
CA VAL A 190 4.19 17.98 2.15
C VAL A 190 3.47 18.03 0.80
N PHE A 191 2.69 17.01 0.47
CA PHE A 191 2.05 16.85 -0.84
C PHE A 191 0.55 17.18 -0.87
N ALA A 192 -0.05 17.54 0.28
CA ALA A 192 -1.44 17.95 0.34
C ALA A 192 -1.68 19.15 -0.58
N ILE A 193 -2.51 18.95 -1.59
CA ILE A 193 -3.09 20.06 -2.33
C ILE A 193 -4.19 20.65 -1.44
N PRO A 194 -4.14 21.96 -1.10
CA PRO A 194 -5.20 22.59 -0.32
C PRO A 194 -6.56 22.36 -1.00
N PRO A 195 -7.64 22.07 -0.25
CA PRO A 195 -8.97 22.01 -0.83
C PRO A 195 -9.27 23.35 -1.51
N SER A 196 -9.91 23.33 -2.68
CA SER A 196 -10.35 24.58 -3.31
C SER A 196 -11.27 25.30 -2.34
N LYS A 197 -11.00 26.57 -2.07
CA LYS A 197 -11.98 27.49 -1.49
C LYS A 197 -13.04 27.78 -2.56
N ASP A 198 -13.83 26.78 -2.92
CA ASP A 198 -15.06 27.03 -3.64
C ASP A 198 -16.18 27.02 -2.60
N ARG A 199 -16.52 28.23 -2.16
CA ARG A 199 -17.78 28.57 -1.50
C ARG A 199 -18.93 28.43 -2.50
#